data_AF-A0A2X3KQJ7-F1
#
_entry.id   AF-A0A2X3KQJ7-F1
#
_cell.length_a   1.000
_cell.length_b   1.000
_cell.length_c   1.000
_cell.angle_alpha   90.00
_cell.angle_beta   90.00
_cell.angle_gamma   90.00
#
_symmetry.space_group_name_H-M   'P 1'
#
loop_
_entity.id
_entity.type
_entity.pdbx_description
1 polymer ?
#
loop_
_entity_poly.entity_id
_entity_poly.type
_entity_poly.pdbx_seq_one_letter_code
_entity_poly.pdbx_strand_id
1 'polypeptide(L)'
;MSEILNLAKGFEEKSKQQAQDTEQSVKREFARLEKSISAELQSSSQSISNAIREQNGRLTGMLRTSVSTAMAWIFICFALLIGILGGIIWFQGTIITSRLSEMDSYSQLLASLKAKSGAGVTIYSDEKNRNTYLAVLPKQAHGVETYTSQAGNTVVKYTAK
;
A
#
# COMPACT_ATOMS: atom_id res chain seq x y z
N MET A 1 -93.48 -55.17 11.04
CA MET A 1 -92.23 -55.25 10.24
C MET A 1 -92.01 -54.03 9.33
N SER A 2 -93.05 -53.33 8.85
CA SER A 2 -92.87 -52.20 7.92
C SER A 2 -92.27 -50.92 8.52
N GLU A 3 -92.50 -50.61 9.81
CA GLU A 3 -91.94 -49.38 10.43
C GLU A 3 -90.43 -49.45 10.62
N ILE A 4 -89.89 -50.60 11.02
CA ILE A 4 -88.44 -50.79 11.22
C ILE A 4 -87.68 -50.68 9.89
N LEU A 5 -88.26 -51.18 8.79
CA LEU A 5 -87.68 -51.07 7.46
C LEU A 5 -87.67 -49.62 6.96
N ASN A 6 -88.74 -48.87 7.22
CA ASN A 6 -88.84 -47.47 6.83
C ASN A 6 -87.88 -46.59 7.66
N LEU A 7 -87.74 -46.91 8.95
CA LEU A 7 -86.77 -46.28 9.84
C LEU A 7 -85.32 -46.56 9.41
N ALA A 8 -85.01 -47.80 9.01
CA ALA A 8 -83.69 -48.17 8.49
C ALA A 8 -83.35 -47.43 7.17
N LYS A 9 -84.31 -47.31 6.25
CA LYS A 9 -84.14 -46.51 5.02
C LYS A 9 -83.93 -45.03 5.30
N GLY A 10 -84.71 -44.44 6.21
CA GLY A 10 -84.54 -43.04 6.62
C GLY A 10 -83.18 -42.81 7.30
N PHE A 11 -82.68 -43.79 8.04
CA PHE A 11 -81.35 -43.73 8.65
C PHE A 11 -80.23 -43.84 7.60
N GLU A 12 -80.39 -44.69 6.59
CA GLU A 12 -79.44 -44.83 5.49
C GLU A 12 -79.35 -43.54 4.65
N GLU A 13 -80.49 -42.93 4.29
CA GLU A 13 -80.51 -41.65 3.57
C GLU A 13 -79.89 -40.53 4.40
N LYS A 14 -80.26 -40.40 5.68
CA LYS A 14 -79.66 -39.40 6.57
C LYS A 14 -78.17 -39.63 6.76
N SER A 15 -77.71 -40.88 6.86
CA SER A 15 -76.30 -41.21 6.99
C SER A 15 -75.52 -40.85 5.72
N LYS A 16 -76.06 -41.13 4.53
CA LYS A 16 -75.44 -40.73 3.25
C LYS A 16 -75.39 -39.21 3.09
N GLN A 17 -76.47 -38.52 3.45
CA GLN A 17 -76.54 -37.07 3.40
C GLN A 17 -75.52 -36.45 4.37
N GLN A 18 -75.46 -36.94 5.61
CA GLN A 18 -74.51 -36.47 6.61
C GLN A 18 -73.06 -36.77 6.21
N ALA A 19 -72.79 -37.92 5.58
CA ALA A 19 -71.47 -38.25 5.06
C ALA A 19 -71.06 -37.30 3.93
N GLN A 20 -71.96 -37.01 2.99
CA GLN A 20 -71.71 -36.03 1.92
C GLN A 20 -71.49 -34.61 2.47
N ASP A 21 -72.35 -34.15 3.38
CA ASP A 21 -72.24 -32.82 3.97
C ASP A 21 -70.93 -32.68 4.78
N THR A 22 -70.53 -33.75 5.49
CA THR A 22 -69.26 -33.80 6.21
C THR A 22 -68.08 -33.77 5.25
N GLU A 23 -68.11 -34.57 4.18
CA GLU A 23 -67.05 -34.62 3.18
C GLU A 23 -66.88 -33.27 2.46
N GLN A 24 -68.00 -32.60 2.14
CA GLN A 24 -68.00 -31.30 1.49
C GLN A 24 -67.52 -30.19 2.43
N SER A 25 -67.92 -30.24 3.70
CA SER A 25 -67.43 -29.34 4.75
C SER A 25 -65.91 -29.48 4.95
N VAL A 26 -65.43 -30.72 5.06
CA VAL A 26 -64.00 -31.03 5.20
C VAL A 26 -63.20 -30.54 3.99
N LYS A 27 -63.65 -30.82 2.76
CA LYS A 27 -63.01 -30.31 1.53
C LYS A 27 -62.93 -28.78 1.50
N ARG A 28 -63.97 -28.10 1.99
CA ARG A 28 -64.02 -26.64 2.05
C ARG A 28 -63.02 -26.07 3.05
N GLU A 29 -62.90 -26.68 4.22
CA GLU A 29 -61.93 -26.29 5.24
C GLU A 29 -60.48 -26.58 4.80
N PHE A 30 -60.22 -27.72 4.14
CA PHE A 30 -58.91 -27.99 3.54
C PHE A 30 -58.55 -26.95 2.47
N ALA A 31 -59.46 -26.64 1.54
CA ALA A 31 -59.23 -25.63 0.51
C ALA A 31 -59.00 -24.23 1.12
N ARG A 32 -59.71 -23.90 2.21
CA ARG A 32 -59.49 -22.65 2.95
C ARG A 32 -58.12 -22.64 3.63
N LEU A 33 -57.71 -23.75 4.24
CA LEU A 33 -56.43 -23.89 4.92
C LEU A 33 -55.26 -23.77 3.95
N GLU A 34 -55.31 -24.46 2.81
CA GLU A 34 -54.28 -24.37 1.76
C GLU A 34 -54.13 -22.94 1.22
N LYS A 35 -55.26 -22.25 1.03
CA LYS A 35 -55.25 -20.85 0.59
C LYS A 35 -54.64 -19.92 1.63
N SER A 36 -55.00 -20.09 2.90
CA SER A 36 -54.42 -19.30 4.00
C SER A 36 -52.93 -19.55 4.15
N ILE A 37 -52.50 -20.82 4.14
CA ILE A 37 -51.09 -21.19 4.22
C ILE A 37 -50.31 -20.58 3.05
N SER A 38 -50.81 -20.69 1.82
CA SER A 38 -50.13 -20.12 0.65
C SER A 38 -50.02 -18.60 0.73
N ALA A 39 -51.10 -17.91 1.16
CA ALA A 39 -51.09 -16.46 1.32
C ALA A 39 -50.11 -16.01 2.41
N GLU A 40 -50.04 -16.74 3.52
CA GLU A 40 -49.11 -16.45 4.60
C GLU A 40 -47.67 -16.77 4.23
N LEU A 41 -47.43 -17.86 3.48
CA LEU A 41 -46.11 -18.18 2.94
C LEU A 41 -45.62 -17.10 1.97
N GLN A 42 -46.50 -16.62 1.09
CA GLN A 42 -46.19 -15.56 0.14
C GLN A 42 -45.90 -14.24 0.86
N SER A 43 -46.72 -13.88 1.84
CA SER A 43 -46.51 -12.69 2.70
C SER A 43 -45.19 -12.79 3.45
N SER A 44 -44.90 -13.95 4.05
CA SER A 44 -43.65 -14.22 4.76
C SER A 44 -42.44 -14.14 3.83
N SER A 45 -42.51 -14.77 2.65
CA SER A 45 -41.45 -14.69 1.63
C SER A 45 -41.20 -13.25 1.18
N GLN A 46 -42.25 -12.47 0.97
CA GLN A 46 -42.15 -11.08 0.56
C GLN A 46 -41.57 -10.20 1.67
N SER A 47 -41.97 -10.44 2.92
CA SER A 47 -41.42 -9.79 4.11
C SER A 47 -39.93 -10.09 4.28
N ILE A 48 -39.54 -11.37 4.20
CA ILE A 48 -38.15 -11.81 4.27
C ILE A 48 -37.33 -11.19 3.13
N SER A 49 -37.84 -11.19 1.90
CA SER A 49 -37.17 -10.56 0.75
C SER A 49 -36.97 -9.07 0.95
N ASN A 50 -37.95 -8.35 1.49
CA ASN A 50 -37.83 -6.93 1.80
C ASN A 50 -36.79 -6.67 2.91
N ALA A 51 -36.84 -7.45 3.99
CA ALA A 51 -35.87 -7.34 5.09
C ALA A 51 -34.43 -7.62 4.64
N ILE A 52 -34.22 -8.62 3.78
CA ILE A 52 -32.92 -8.92 3.17
C ILE A 52 -32.46 -7.77 2.27
N ARG A 53 -33.36 -7.21 1.44
CA ARG A 53 -33.01 -6.09 0.54
C ARG A 53 -32.63 -4.83 1.33
N GLU A 54 -33.33 -4.55 2.42
CA GLU A 54 -33.03 -3.44 3.31
C GLU A 54 -31.69 -3.64 4.03
N GLN A 55 -31.44 -4.82 4.61
CA GLN A 55 -30.16 -5.14 5.22
C GLN A 55 -29.01 -5.05 4.23
N ASN A 56 -29.18 -5.57 3.01
CA ASN A 56 -28.15 -5.54 1.99
C ASN A 56 -27.86 -4.10 1.53
N GLY A 57 -28.88 -3.24 1.44
CA GLY A 57 -28.71 -1.81 1.17
C GLY A 57 -27.91 -1.09 2.26
N ARG A 58 -28.23 -1.36 3.54
CA ARG A 58 -27.51 -0.79 4.68
C ARG A 58 -26.07 -1.30 4.77
N LEU A 59 -25.85 -2.59 4.57
CA LEU A 59 -24.52 -3.20 4.60
C LEU A 59 -23.66 -2.69 3.45
N THR A 60 -24.22 -2.59 2.23
CA THR A 60 -23.53 -2.03 1.07
C THR A 60 -23.19 -0.55 1.29
N GLY A 61 -24.11 0.23 1.86
CA GLY A 61 -23.86 1.64 2.19
C GLY A 61 -22.74 1.80 3.22
N MET A 62 -22.77 0.99 4.28
CA MET A 62 -21.76 1.02 5.34
C MET A 62 -20.39 0.56 4.84
N LEU A 63 -20.34 -0.53 4.05
CA LEU A 63 -19.12 -1.02 3.42
C LEU A 63 -18.53 0.01 2.45
N ARG A 64 -19.36 0.65 1.61
CA ARG A 64 -18.88 1.67 0.68
C ARG A 64 -18.24 2.85 1.42
N THR A 65 -18.84 3.26 2.54
CA THR A 65 -18.35 4.38 3.35
C THR A 65 -17.08 4.03 4.13
N SER A 66 -16.99 2.80 4.66
CA SER A 66 -15.81 2.34 5.39
C SER A 66 -14.63 2.11 4.44
N VAL A 67 -14.88 1.48 3.29
CA VAL A 67 -13.86 1.24 2.26
C VAL A 67 -13.35 2.56 1.68
N SER A 68 -14.22 3.54 1.39
CA SER A 68 -13.77 4.84 0.87
C SER A 68 -12.90 5.58 1.88
N THR A 69 -13.26 5.53 3.16
CA THR A 69 -12.48 6.16 4.23
C THR A 69 -11.11 5.50 4.36
N ALA A 70 -11.07 4.16 4.38
CA ALA A 70 -9.80 3.41 4.44
C ALA A 70 -8.91 3.71 3.23
N MET A 71 -9.48 3.78 2.02
CA MET A 71 -8.73 4.09 0.82
C MET A 71 -8.13 5.51 0.85
N ALA A 72 -8.86 6.49 1.36
CA ALA A 72 -8.38 7.86 1.52
C ALA A 72 -7.16 7.93 2.45
N TRP A 73 -7.19 7.20 3.58
CA TRP A 73 -6.05 7.12 4.50
C TRP A 73 -4.83 6.44 3.88
N ILE A 74 -5.04 5.35 3.12
CA ILE A 74 -3.96 4.67 2.40
C ILE A 74 -3.30 5.63 1.41
N PHE A 75 -4.10 6.40 0.67
CA PHE A 75 -3.60 7.36 -0.30
C PHE A 75 -2.80 8.50 0.37
N ILE A 76 -3.28 9.00 1.52
CA ILE A 76 -2.57 9.99 2.33
C ILE A 76 -1.21 9.47 2.79
N CYS A 77 -1.16 8.25 3.35
CA CYS A 77 0.10 7.64 3.76
C CYS A 77 1.07 7.44 2.59
N PHE A 78 0.56 7.02 1.44
CA PHE A 78 1.36 6.82 0.24
C PHE A 78 1.92 8.15 -0.31
N ALA A 79 1.09 9.19 -0.38
CA ALA A 79 1.51 10.53 -0.80
C ALA A 79 2.58 11.11 0.14
N LEU A 80 2.43 10.90 1.45
CA LEU A 80 3.40 11.32 2.45
C LEU A 80 4.75 10.61 2.27
N LEU A 81 4.72 9.30 2.00
CA LEU A 81 5.93 8.51 1.70
C LEU A 81 6.67 9.04 0.46
N ILE A 82 5.94 9.28 -0.63
CA ILE A 82 6.51 9.83 -1.86
C ILE A 82 7.07 11.24 -1.62
N GLY A 83 6.38 12.08 -0.84
CA GLY A 83 6.85 13.42 -0.49
C GLY A 83 8.18 13.40 0.25
N ILE A 84 8.34 12.50 1.23
CA ILE A 84 9.59 12.34 1.98
C ILE A 84 10.72 11.84 1.06
N LEU A 85 10.48 10.77 0.29
CA LEU A 85 11.47 10.20 -0.62
C LEU A 85 11.88 11.20 -1.72
N GLY A 86 10.91 11.87 -2.33
CA GLY A 86 11.13 12.89 -3.36
C GLY A 86 11.86 14.12 -2.82
N GLY A 87 11.52 14.58 -1.61
CA GLY A 87 12.20 15.69 -0.96
C GLY A 87 13.68 15.40 -0.69
N ILE A 88 14.00 14.17 -0.24
CA ILE A 88 15.38 13.73 -0.01
C ILE A 88 16.17 13.69 -1.33
N ILE A 89 15.56 13.18 -2.42
CA ILE A 89 16.21 13.12 -3.73
C ILE A 89 16.48 14.52 -4.28
N TRP A 90 15.53 15.45 -4.15
CA TRP A 90 15.70 16.83 -4.59
C TRP A 90 16.86 17.53 -3.86
N PHE A 91 16.92 17.37 -2.54
CA PHE A 91 17.98 17.94 -1.72
C PHE A 91 19.35 17.39 -2.11
N GLN A 92 19.48 16.07 -2.28
CA GLN A 92 20.73 15.46 -2.73
C GLN A 92 21.10 15.86 -4.17
N GLY A 93 20.15 15.92 -5.10
CA GLY A 93 20.38 16.34 -6.48
C GLY A 93 20.90 17.77 -6.61
N THR A 94 20.44 18.67 -5.74
CA THR A 94 20.91 20.06 -5.71
C THR A 94 22.38 20.15 -5.27
N ILE A 95 22.79 19.36 -4.28
CA ILE A 95 24.18 19.31 -3.81
C ILE A 95 25.12 18.64 -4.83
N ILE A 96 24.67 17.61 -5.54
CA ILE A 96 25.47 16.97 -6.60
C ILE A 96 25.75 17.95 -7.74
N THR A 97 24.77 18.79 -8.08
CA THR A 97 24.93 19.81 -9.13
C THR A 97 25.93 20.89 -8.74
N SER A 98 25.95 21.32 -7.47
CA SER A 98 26.95 22.30 -7.00
C SER A 98 28.36 21.71 -6.94
N ARG A 99 28.50 20.43 -6.54
CA ARG A 99 29.78 19.71 -6.56
C ARG A 99 30.31 19.44 -7.96
N LEU A 100 29.44 19.29 -8.97
CA LEU A 100 29.84 19.14 -10.37
C LEU A 100 30.50 20.43 -10.89
N SER A 101 29.95 21.59 -10.54
CA SER A 101 30.55 22.89 -10.90
C SER A 101 31.88 23.16 -10.17
N GLU A 102 32.03 22.67 -8.94
CA GLU A 102 33.32 22.74 -8.22
C GLU A 102 34.36 21.80 -8.86
N MET A 103 33.98 20.61 -9.34
CA MET A 103 34.89 19.63 -9.94
C MET A 103 35.56 20.14 -11.23
N ASP A 104 34.87 20.95 -12.03
CA ASP A 104 35.48 21.63 -13.18
C ASP A 104 36.56 22.64 -12.75
N SER A 105 36.34 23.38 -11.67
CA SER A 105 37.33 24.34 -11.15
C SER A 105 38.52 23.64 -10.47
N TYR A 106 38.30 22.51 -9.80
CA TYR A 106 39.39 21.67 -9.29
C TYR A 106 40.25 21.11 -10.42
N SER A 107 39.68 20.75 -11.57
CA SER A 107 40.46 20.28 -12.71
C SER A 107 41.42 21.36 -13.24
N GLN A 108 40.97 22.61 -13.32
CA GLN A 108 41.79 23.75 -13.75
C GLN A 108 42.81 24.17 -12.69
N LEU A 109 42.44 24.13 -11.40
CA LEU A 109 43.38 24.34 -10.30
C LEU A 109 44.45 23.25 -10.27
N LEU A 110 44.08 21.98 -10.43
CA LEU A 110 45.03 20.87 -10.49
C LEU A 110 45.93 20.97 -11.72
N ALA A 111 45.40 21.38 -12.87
CA ALA A 111 46.19 21.61 -14.08
C ALA A 111 47.18 22.78 -13.90
N SER A 112 46.74 23.89 -13.30
CA SER A 112 47.61 25.04 -13.02
C SER A 112 48.63 24.75 -11.90
N LEU A 113 48.26 24.00 -10.86
CA LEU A 113 49.16 23.53 -9.81
C LEU A 113 50.18 22.52 -10.37
N LYS A 114 49.76 21.60 -11.24
CA LYS A 114 50.66 20.69 -11.96
C LYS A 114 51.62 21.44 -12.87
N ALA A 115 51.15 22.51 -13.53
CA ALA A 115 51.99 23.38 -14.36
C ALA A 115 52.97 24.24 -13.53
N LYS A 116 52.58 24.70 -12.34
CA LYS A 116 53.37 25.61 -11.50
C LYS A 116 54.30 24.90 -10.50
N SER A 117 53.97 23.69 -10.06
CA SER A 117 54.73 22.91 -9.06
C SER A 117 55.83 22.04 -9.69
N GLY A 118 55.82 21.84 -11.01
CA GLY A 118 56.52 20.72 -11.63
C GLY A 118 55.81 19.41 -11.26
N ALA A 119 55.73 18.48 -12.20
CA ALA A 119 54.88 17.31 -12.07
C ALA A 119 55.20 16.47 -10.81
N GLY A 120 54.33 16.45 -9.80
CA GLY A 120 54.18 15.30 -8.90
C GLY A 120 54.93 15.32 -7.56
N VAL A 121 55.14 16.47 -6.92
CA VAL A 121 55.54 16.48 -5.48
C VAL A 121 54.32 16.27 -4.59
N THR A 122 54.37 15.25 -3.75
CA THR A 122 53.34 14.90 -2.77
C THR A 122 53.94 14.87 -1.37
N ILE A 123 53.31 15.53 -0.41
CA ILE A 123 53.76 15.53 0.99
C ILE A 123 52.93 14.51 1.77
N TYR A 124 53.58 13.51 2.35
CA TYR A 124 52.95 12.51 3.22
C TYR A 124 53.30 12.79 4.68
N SER A 125 52.33 12.64 5.57
CA SER A 125 52.59 12.57 7.01
C SER A 125 52.89 11.13 7.37
N ASP A 126 54.02 10.88 8.04
CA ASP A 126 54.35 9.54 8.53
C ASP A 126 53.43 9.19 9.72
N GLU A 127 52.60 8.15 9.58
CA GLU A 127 51.64 7.75 10.63
C GLU A 127 52.32 7.17 11.88
N LYS A 128 53.58 6.70 11.80
CA LYS A 128 54.34 6.19 12.95
C LYS A 128 55.03 7.29 13.75
N ASN A 129 55.39 8.39 13.10
CA ASN A 129 56.00 9.56 13.75
C ASN A 129 55.21 10.81 13.39
N ARG A 130 54.27 11.19 14.26
CA ARG A 130 53.35 12.34 14.12
C ARG A 130 54.01 13.72 13.86
N ASN A 131 55.34 13.79 13.83
CA ASN A 131 56.09 15.02 13.62
C ASN A 131 57.02 14.96 12.40
N THR A 132 56.86 13.97 11.52
CA THR A 132 57.71 13.80 10.33
C THR A 132 56.86 13.84 9.06
N TYR A 133 57.14 14.83 8.20
CA TYR A 133 56.51 15.00 6.91
C TYR A 133 57.52 14.67 5.80
N LEU A 134 57.16 13.75 4.92
CA LEU A 134 57.98 13.25 3.82
C LEU A 134 57.56 13.97 2.54
N ALA A 135 58.45 14.76 1.95
CA ALA A 135 58.25 15.29 0.60
C ALA A 135 58.67 14.22 -0.41
N VAL A 136 57.72 13.63 -1.11
CA VAL A 136 57.95 12.62 -2.15
C VAL A 136 58.08 13.33 -3.48
N LEU A 137 59.25 13.18 -4.10
CA LEU A 137 59.57 13.72 -5.41
C LEU A 137 59.11 12.75 -6.52
N PRO A 138 58.78 13.25 -7.71
CA PRO A 138 58.38 12.41 -8.84
C PRO A 138 59.50 11.46 -9.26
N LYS A 139 59.14 10.28 -9.79
CA LYS A 139 60.07 9.20 -10.20
C LYS A 139 61.17 9.63 -11.20
N GLN A 140 60.97 10.75 -11.90
CA GLN A 140 61.90 11.33 -12.87
C GLN A 140 62.67 12.55 -12.32
N ALA A 141 62.60 12.82 -11.01
CA ALA A 141 63.34 13.90 -10.37
C ALA A 141 64.84 13.61 -10.38
N HIS A 142 65.62 14.54 -10.91
CA HIS A 142 67.07 14.50 -10.91
C HIS A 142 67.64 15.83 -10.38
N GLY A 143 68.85 15.78 -9.82
CA GLY A 143 69.52 16.96 -9.25
C GLY A 143 68.81 17.50 -8.01
N VAL A 144 68.59 16.63 -7.01
CA VAL A 144 67.95 17.01 -5.75
C VAL A 144 68.99 17.70 -4.85
N GLU A 145 68.80 18.99 -4.61
CA GLU A 145 69.69 19.80 -3.79
C GLU A 145 68.90 20.49 -2.68
N THR A 146 69.43 20.46 -1.47
CA THR A 146 68.77 21.07 -0.29
C THR A 146 69.49 22.34 0.09
N TYR A 147 68.76 23.46 0.20
CA TYR A 147 69.30 24.75 0.59
C TYR A 147 68.45 25.40 1.68
N THR A 148 69.09 26.15 2.57
CA THR A 148 68.39 26.97 3.56
C THR A 148 68.00 28.29 2.93
N SER A 149 66.69 28.56 2.84
CA SER A 149 66.16 29.85 2.41
C SER A 149 66.58 30.96 3.38
N GLN A 150 66.58 32.22 2.91
CA GLN A 150 66.86 33.40 3.75
C GLN A 150 65.91 33.51 4.96
N ALA A 151 64.75 32.85 4.92
CA ALA A 151 63.79 32.75 6.03
C ALA A 151 64.07 31.57 7.00
N GLY A 152 65.19 30.86 6.87
CA GLY A 152 65.57 29.73 7.72
C GLY A 152 64.89 28.39 7.38
N ASN A 153 64.07 28.34 6.33
CA ASN A 153 63.38 27.12 5.91
C ASN A 153 64.25 26.27 4.99
N THR A 154 64.25 24.95 5.19
CA THR A 154 64.91 23.97 4.32
C THR A 154 64.10 23.79 3.03
N VAL A 155 64.69 24.15 1.89
CA VAL A 155 64.08 24.06 0.56
C VAL A 155 64.75 22.95 -0.23
N VAL A 156 63.96 22.08 -0.83
CA VAL A 156 64.44 21.02 -1.73
C VAL A 156 64.21 21.48 -3.17
N LYS A 157 65.30 21.75 -3.88
CA LYS A 157 65.29 22.02 -5.32
C LYS A 157 65.42 20.69 -6.04
N TYR A 158 64.57 20.46 -7.03
CA TYR A 158 64.66 19.29 -7.90
C TYR A 158 64.27 19.69 -9.31
N THR A 159 64.80 18.96 -10.29
CA THR A 159 64.43 19.15 -11.68
C THR A 159 63.65 17.93 -12.13
N ALA A 160 62.40 18.13 -12.57
CA ALA A 160 61.64 17.13 -13.28
C ALA A 160 62.00 17.22 -14.78
N LYS A 161 62.30 16.09 -15.42
CA LYS A 161 62.53 16.00 -16.87
C LYS A 161 61.26 15.59 -17.59
#